data_AF-A0A3M1QSJ3-F1
#
_entry.id   AF-A0A3M1QSJ3-F1
#
_cell.length_a   1.000
_cell.length_b   1.000
_cell.length_c   1.000
_cell.angle_alpha   90.00
_cell.angle_beta   90.00
_cell.angle_gamma   90.00
#
_symmetry.space_group_name_H-M   'P 1'
#
loop_
_entity.id
_entity.type
_entity.pdbx_description
1 polymer ?
#
loop_
_entity_poly.entity_id
_entity_poly.type
_entity_poly.pdbx_seq_one_letter_code
_entity_poly.pdbx_strand_id
1 'polypeptide(L)'
;MADRIDEATAALARALAESPEMARMRELEGRVQARPEAAARMRAYLEAQAAYAAHPTAEGAAALSRALEEAKRSPEIVELMAAQQALLARVQRAQEALWRAIGVEPETGCNRRG
;
A
#
# COMPACT_ATOMS: atom_id res chain seq x y z
N MET A 1 27.18 14.37 4.50
CA MET A 1 26.88 12.94 4.26
C MET A 1 25.38 12.62 4.35
N ALA A 2 24.56 13.47 5.00
CA ALA A 2 23.10 13.39 4.95
C ALA A 2 22.52 13.62 3.53
N ASP A 3 23.16 14.48 2.72
CA ASP A 3 22.61 14.89 1.41
C ASP A 3 22.32 13.75 0.41
N ARG A 4 23.18 12.73 0.31
CA ARG A 4 23.00 11.67 -0.70
C ARG A 4 21.85 10.71 -0.41
N ILE A 5 21.58 10.46 0.87
CA ILE A 5 20.47 9.58 1.28
C ILE A 5 19.15 10.33 1.08
N ASP A 6 19.12 11.61 1.44
CA ASP A 6 17.94 12.47 1.26
C ASP A 6 17.62 12.67 -0.24
N GLU A 7 18.64 12.93 -1.07
CA GLU A 7 18.50 13.02 -2.54
C GLU A 7 17.97 11.72 -3.16
N ALA A 8 18.55 10.57 -2.78
CA ALA A 8 18.11 9.28 -3.29
C ALA A 8 16.70 8.91 -2.83
N THR A 9 16.33 9.26 -1.60
CA THR A 9 14.99 9.06 -1.05
C THR A 9 13.97 9.97 -1.75
N ALA A 10 14.31 11.23 -1.99
CA ALA A 10 13.45 12.17 -2.72
C ALA A 10 13.24 11.72 -4.18
N ALA A 11 14.30 11.28 -4.87
CA ALA A 11 14.20 10.73 -6.21
C ALA A 11 13.32 9.47 -6.25
N LEU A 12 13.43 8.60 -5.24
CA LEU A 12 12.60 7.40 -5.10
C LEU A 12 11.13 7.76 -4.88
N ALA A 13 10.84 8.68 -3.96
CA ALA A 13 9.49 9.14 -3.66
C ALA A 13 8.83 9.75 -4.91
N ARG A 14 9.58 10.56 -5.68
CA ARG A 14 9.11 11.13 -6.93
C ARG A 14 8.81 10.05 -7.98
N ALA A 15 9.73 9.11 -8.17
CA ALA A 15 9.55 8.01 -9.13
C ALA A 15 8.35 7.10 -8.78
N LEU A 16 8.05 6.92 -7.50
CA LEU A 16 6.86 6.21 -7.04
C LEU A 16 5.59 7.02 -7.29
N ALA A 17 5.61 8.32 -7.00
CA ALA A 17 4.46 9.21 -7.22
C ALA A 17 4.09 9.34 -8.71
N GLU A 18 5.09 9.34 -9.60
CA GLU A 18 4.93 9.43 -11.05
C GLU A 18 4.78 8.04 -11.71
N SER A 19 4.73 6.95 -10.92
CA SER A 19 4.68 5.59 -11.46
C SER A 19 3.33 5.26 -12.13
N PRO A 20 3.33 4.40 -13.16
CA PRO A 20 2.09 3.87 -13.75
C PRO A 20 1.22 3.15 -12.71
N GLU A 21 1.82 2.44 -11.76
CA GLU A 21 1.10 1.77 -10.67
C GLU A 21 0.36 2.76 -9.78
N MET A 22 0.99 3.91 -9.47
CA MET A 22 0.34 4.97 -8.70
C MET A 22 -0.79 5.64 -9.48
N ALA A 23 -0.58 5.93 -10.76
CA ALA A 23 -1.63 6.48 -11.63
C ALA A 23 -2.83 5.52 -11.72
N ARG A 24 -2.58 4.22 -11.90
CA ARG A 24 -3.61 3.18 -11.96
C ARG A 24 -4.38 3.05 -10.66
N MET A 25 -3.69 3.06 -9.52
CA MET A 25 -4.35 3.02 -8.21
C MET A 25 -5.28 4.22 -8.01
N ARG A 26 -4.84 5.45 -8.34
CA ARG A 26 -5.68 6.66 -8.24
C ARG A 26 -6.91 6.62 -9.15
N GLU A 27 -6.73 6.13 -10.38
CA GLU A 27 -7.86 5.93 -11.32
C GLU A 27 -8.92 4.99 -10.72
N LEU A 28 -8.49 3.88 -10.14
CA LEU A 28 -9.37 2.88 -9.54
C LEU A 28 -10.02 3.39 -8.25
N GLU A 29 -9.33 4.18 -7.44
CA GLU A 29 -9.94 4.89 -6.30
C GLU A 29 -11.07 5.80 -6.78
N GLY A 30 -10.85 6.56 -7.85
CA GLY A 30 -11.89 7.39 -8.47
C GLY A 30 -13.11 6.58 -8.92
N ARG A 31 -12.90 5.39 -9.50
CA ARG A 31 -13.99 4.48 -9.89
C ARG A 31 -14.79 3.97 -8.69
N VAL A 32 -14.12 3.60 -7.59
CA VAL A 32 -14.79 3.20 -6.34
C VAL A 32 -15.62 4.35 -5.77
N GLN A 33 -15.06 5.57 -5.74
CA GLN A 33 -15.75 6.76 -5.23
C GLN A 33 -16.96 7.16 -6.08
N ALA A 34 -16.89 6.98 -7.40
CA ALA A 34 -17.98 7.29 -8.32
C ALA A 34 -19.18 6.31 -8.23
N ARG A 35 -19.03 5.19 -7.49
CA ARG A 35 -20.06 4.16 -7.34
C ARG A 35 -20.54 4.12 -5.88
N PRO A 36 -21.75 4.61 -5.55
CA PRO A 36 -22.22 4.72 -4.16
C PRO A 36 -22.14 3.42 -3.36
N GLU A 37 -22.51 2.29 -3.96
CA GLU A 37 -22.45 0.99 -3.28
C GLU A 37 -21.02 0.52 -3.02
N ALA A 38 -20.11 0.70 -3.99
CA ALA A 38 -18.69 0.36 -3.81
C ALA A 38 -18.04 1.28 -2.75
N ALA A 39 -18.33 2.58 -2.80
CA ALA A 39 -17.87 3.53 -1.80
C ALA A 39 -18.37 3.18 -0.38
N ALA A 40 -19.62 2.76 -0.23
CA ALA A 40 -20.18 2.33 1.05
C ALA A 40 -19.48 1.05 1.57
N ARG A 41 -19.29 0.05 0.71
CA ARG A 41 -18.57 -1.19 1.07
C ARG A 41 -17.12 -0.92 1.47
N MET A 42 -16.42 -0.07 0.70
CA MET A 42 -15.04 0.32 1.01
C MET A 42 -14.96 1.04 2.37
N ARG A 43 -15.89 1.95 2.64
CA ARG A 43 -15.95 2.65 3.94
C ARG A 43 -16.16 1.69 5.10
N ALA A 44 -17.11 0.76 5.00
CA ALA A 44 -17.34 -0.25 6.03
C ALA A 44 -16.10 -1.12 6.29
N TYR A 45 -15.37 -1.48 5.23
CA TYR A 45 -14.10 -2.20 5.35
C TYR A 45 -13.04 -1.38 6.10
N LEU A 46 -12.85 -0.11 5.72
CA LEU A 46 -11.88 0.78 6.37
C LEU A 46 -12.22 1.05 7.83
N GLU A 47 -13.50 1.21 8.17
CA GLU A 47 -13.98 1.36 9.54
C GLU A 47 -13.68 0.09 10.37
N ALA A 48 -13.95 -1.10 9.82
CA ALA A 48 -13.63 -2.36 10.49
C ALA A 48 -12.12 -2.55 10.67
N GLN A 49 -11.31 -2.13 9.69
CA GLN A 49 -9.85 -2.17 9.77
C GLN A 49 -9.34 -1.24 10.87
N ALA A 50 -9.84 -0.01 10.95
CA ALA A 50 -9.47 0.95 11.98
C ALA A 50 -9.87 0.47 13.38
N ALA A 51 -11.07 -0.10 13.53
CA ALA A 51 -11.53 -0.66 14.79
C ALA A 51 -10.64 -1.83 15.27
N TYR A 52 -10.28 -2.75 14.36
CA TYR A 52 -9.37 -3.85 14.67
C TYR A 52 -7.95 -3.37 15.02
N ALA A 53 -7.43 -2.38 14.27
CA ALA A 53 -6.12 -1.81 14.53
C ALA A 53 -6.05 -1.13 15.91
N ALA A 54 -7.13 -0.48 16.34
CA ALA A 54 -7.22 0.09 17.68
C ALA A 54 -7.28 -1.01 18.75
N HIS A 55 -8.11 -2.05 18.54
CA HIS A 55 -8.39 -3.10 19.51
C HIS A 55 -8.37 -4.49 18.84
N PRO A 56 -7.20 -5.15 18.74
CA PRO A 56 -7.04 -6.38 17.99
C PRO A 56 -7.57 -7.60 18.77
N THR A 57 -8.89 -7.78 18.74
CA THR A 57 -9.59 -8.92 19.35
C THR A 57 -9.98 -9.97 18.30
N ALA A 58 -10.29 -11.19 18.74
CA ALA A 58 -10.80 -12.23 17.85
C ALA A 58 -12.14 -11.84 17.19
N GLU A 59 -13.02 -11.16 17.93
CA GLU A 59 -14.26 -10.62 17.39
C GLU A 59 -14.00 -9.51 16.34
N GLY A 60 -13.06 -8.61 16.62
CA GLY A 60 -12.63 -7.58 15.68
C GLY A 60 -12.05 -8.18 14.40
N ALA A 61 -11.23 -9.24 14.50
CA ALA A 61 -10.70 -9.95 13.34
C ALA A 61 -11.83 -10.59 12.51
N ALA A 62 -12.85 -11.18 13.15
CA ALA A 62 -14.01 -11.74 12.46
C ALA A 62 -14.86 -10.65 11.79
N ALA A 63 -15.04 -9.49 12.44
CA ALA A 63 -15.74 -8.35 11.85
C ALA A 63 -15.01 -7.78 10.63
N LEU A 64 -13.69 -7.59 10.73
CA LEU A 64 -12.82 -7.18 9.62
C LEU A 64 -12.89 -8.19 8.46
N SER A 65 -12.81 -9.48 8.75
CA SER A 65 -12.92 -10.53 7.73
C SER A 65 -14.26 -10.48 6.99
N ARG A 66 -15.39 -10.34 7.71
CA ARG A 66 -16.72 -10.18 7.08
C ARG A 66 -16.81 -8.92 6.21
N ALA A 67 -16.29 -7.79 6.69
CA ALA A 67 -16.29 -6.54 5.94
C ALA A 67 -15.46 -6.64 4.66
N LEU A 68 -14.31 -7.34 4.73
CA LEU A 68 -13.47 -7.63 3.56
C LEU A 68 -14.21 -8.50 2.54
N GLU A 69 -14.87 -9.57 2.97
CA GLU A 69 -15.62 -10.44 2.06
C GLU A 69 -16.80 -9.73 1.40
N GLU A 70 -17.48 -8.82 2.10
CA GLU A 70 -18.50 -7.96 1.49
C GLU A 70 -17.88 -6.97 0.49
N ALA A 71 -16.74 -6.37 0.81
CA ALA A 71 -16.04 -5.45 -0.08
C ALA A 71 -15.61 -6.13 -1.39
N LYS A 72 -15.13 -7.38 -1.33
CA LYS A 72 -14.74 -8.19 -2.50
C LYS A 72 -15.90 -8.52 -3.45
N ARG A 73 -17.17 -8.30 -3.05
CA ARG A 73 -18.32 -8.43 -3.95
C ARG A 73 -18.42 -7.29 -4.97
N SER A 74 -17.68 -6.20 -4.79
CA SER A 74 -17.56 -5.12 -5.78
C SER A 74 -16.33 -5.36 -6.67
N PRO A 75 -16.52 -5.52 -8.00
CA PRO A 75 -15.40 -5.65 -8.93
C PRO A 75 -14.42 -4.47 -8.87
N GLU A 76 -14.92 -3.25 -8.68
CA GLU A 76 -14.10 -2.04 -8.57
C GLU A 76 -13.15 -2.10 -7.37
N ILE A 77 -13.63 -2.62 -6.23
CA ILE A 77 -12.81 -2.81 -5.05
C ILE A 77 -11.75 -3.89 -5.28
N VAL A 78 -12.12 -5.00 -5.92
CA VAL A 78 -11.16 -6.07 -6.25
C VAL A 78 -10.06 -5.56 -7.18
N GLU A 79 -10.41 -4.78 -8.21
CA GLU A 79 -9.44 -4.13 -9.09
C GLU A 79 -8.52 -3.17 -8.31
N LEU A 80 -9.08 -2.34 -7.43
CA LEU A 80 -8.31 -1.43 -6.59
C LEU A 80 -7.33 -2.19 -5.69
N MET A 81 -7.77 -3.27 -5.03
CA MET A 81 -6.91 -4.11 -4.19
C MET A 81 -5.74 -4.70 -5.00
N ALA A 82 -6.00 -5.16 -6.23
CA ALA A 82 -4.94 -5.67 -7.09
C ALA A 82 -3.93 -4.57 -7.47
N ALA A 83 -4.39 -3.36 -7.77
CA ALA A 83 -3.51 -2.22 -8.05
C ALA A 83 -2.69 -1.80 -6.81
N GLN A 84 -3.28 -1.84 -5.61
CA GLN A 84 -2.57 -1.61 -4.35
C GLN A 84 -1.47 -2.65 -4.12
N GLN A 85 -1.71 -3.93 -4.42
CA GLN A 85 -0.68 -4.98 -4.35
C GLN A 85 0.45 -4.74 -5.36
N ALA A 86 0.13 -4.35 -6.58
CA ALA A 86 1.13 -4.02 -7.60
C ALA A 86 2.00 -2.83 -7.18
N LEU A 87 1.38 -1.79 -6.62
CA LEU A 87 2.09 -0.62 -6.09
C LEU A 87 3.00 -1.01 -4.92
N LEU A 88 2.54 -1.83 -3.97
CA LEU A 88 3.35 -2.33 -2.87
C LEU A 88 4.58 -3.09 -3.37
N ALA A 89 4.42 -3.98 -4.35
CA ALA A 89 5.55 -4.68 -4.96
C ALA A 89 6.53 -3.71 -5.65
N ARG A 90 6.01 -2.65 -6.29
CA ARG A 90 6.84 -1.59 -6.89
C ARG A 90 7.64 -0.82 -5.84
N VAL A 91 7.03 -0.51 -4.70
CA VAL A 91 7.67 0.16 -3.54
C VAL A 91 8.77 -0.72 -2.96
N GLN A 92 8.51 -2.01 -2.74
CA GLN A 92 9.49 -2.96 -2.22
C GLN A 92 10.73 -3.06 -3.12
N ARG A 93 10.54 -3.21 -4.44
CA ARG A 93 11.66 -3.19 -5.40
C ARG A 93 12.45 -1.88 -5.38
N ALA A 94 11.74 -0.76 -5.18
CA ALA A 94 12.35 0.56 -5.07
C ALA A 94 13.22 0.68 -3.79
N GLN A 95 12.71 0.20 -2.65
CA GLN A 95 13.42 0.19 -1.38
C GLN A 95 14.66 -0.72 -1.44
N GLU A 96 14.55 -1.90 -2.02
CA GLU A 96 15.71 -2.80 -2.23
C GLU A 96 16.79 -2.16 -3.09
N ALA A 97 16.40 -1.46 -4.17
CA ALA A 97 17.35 -0.75 -5.03
C ALA A 97 18.06 0.38 -4.28
N LEU A 98 17.33 1.14 -3.46
CA LEU A 98 17.90 2.17 -2.59
C LEU A 98 18.90 1.58 -1.61
N TRP A 99 18.53 0.50 -0.90
CA TRP A 99 19.42 -0.18 0.04
C TRP A 99 20.72 -0.64 -0.61
N ARG A 100 20.65 -1.27 -1.79
CA ARG A 100 21.85 -1.65 -2.55
C ARG A 100 22.69 -0.44 -2.94
N ALA A 101 22.06 0.67 -3.35
CA ALA A 101 22.76 1.89 -3.74
C ALA A 101 23.51 2.56 -2.57
N ILE A 102 22.99 2.45 -1.34
CA ILE A 102 23.63 2.97 -0.13
C ILE A 102 24.52 1.95 0.59
N GLY A 103 24.68 0.74 0.04
CA GLY A 103 25.57 -0.30 0.57
C GLY A 103 24.99 -1.13 1.73
N VAL A 104 23.67 -1.09 1.91
CA VAL A 104 22.92 -1.87 2.88
C VAL A 104 22.47 -3.18 2.24
N GLU A 105 22.71 -4.31 2.90
CA GLU A 105 22.19 -5.61 2.45
C GLU A 105 20.69 -5.73 2.78
N PRO A 106 19.81 -5.98 1.80
CA PRO A 106 18.36 -6.00 2.00
C PRO A 106 17.86 -7.01 3.04
N GLU A 107 18.61 -8.09 3.26
CA GLU A 107 18.22 -9.23 4.10
C GLU A 107 18.60 -9.04 5.58
N THR A 108 19.59 -8.19 5.86
CA THR A 108 20.12 -7.97 7.22
C THR A 108 19.98 -6.53 7.70
N GLY A 109 19.76 -5.58 6.79
CA GLY A 109 19.76 -4.15 7.10
C GLY A 109 21.15 -3.62 7.49
N CYS A 110 22.21 -4.42 7.35
CA CYS A 110 23.57 -4.07 7.76
C CYS A 110 24.36 -3.49 6.58
N ASN A 111 25.24 -2.53 6.88
CA ASN A 111 26.22 -2.03 5.91
C ASN A 111 27.32 -3.07 5.70
N ARG A 112 27.72 -3.28 4.45
CA ARG A 112 28.74 -4.26 4.05
C ARG A 112 30.17 -4.01 4.58
N ARG A 113 30.35 -3.02 5.47
CA ARG A 113 31.61 -2.61 6.11
C ARG A 113 31.58 -2.70 7.64
N GLY A 114 30.54 -3.29 8.22
CA GLY A 114 30.43 -3.58 9.66
C GLY A 114 30.93 -4.97 10.00
#